data_AF-A0A2E5SX75-F1
#
_entry.id   AF-A0A2E5SX75-F1
#
_cell.length_a   1.000
_cell.length_b   1.000
_cell.length_c   1.000
_cell.angle_alpha   90.00
_cell.angle_beta   90.00
_cell.angle_gamma   90.00
#
_symmetry.space_group_name_H-M   'P 1'
#
loop_
_entity.id
_entity.type
_entity.pdbx_description
1 polymer ?
#
loop_
_entity_poly.entity_id
_entity_poly.type
_entity_poly.pdbx_seq_one_letter_code
_entity_poly.pdbx_strand_id
1 'polypeptide(L)'
;MSEEGNIIHNHTHSHDHAHSQLPSDPELRVKAIETLLLNKGLIDPRTLDELIDTYENRIGPQNGAKVVAKAWSDEGYKKRLLHDATSAIRELSYQGRQGENMVVVENTPKVHNVVVCTLCSCYPWPVLGLPPAWYKSDEYRSRTVREPRKVLSEFGLTLDSKVQIKVWDSTAEMRYLVLPMRPDGTENMDETELAELVTRNSMIGTGLPKETK
;
A
#
# COMPACT_ATOMS: atom_id res chain seq x y z
N MET A 1 -49.09 -44.13 -44.74
CA MET A 1 -49.48 -42.72 -44.93
C MET A 1 -49.99 -42.21 -43.59
N SER A 2 -49.09 -41.60 -42.82
CA SER A 2 -49.35 -40.69 -41.69
C SER A 2 -48.05 -40.56 -40.88
N GLU A 3 -47.30 -39.50 -41.18
CA GLU A 3 -46.23 -38.96 -40.34
C GLU A 3 -46.86 -38.32 -39.11
N GLU A 4 -46.35 -38.60 -37.92
CA GLU A 4 -46.51 -37.71 -36.76
C GLU A 4 -45.16 -37.57 -36.07
N GLY A 5 -44.64 -36.34 -36.13
CA GLY A 5 -43.33 -35.95 -35.66
C GLY A 5 -43.23 -35.89 -34.15
N ASN A 6 -42.13 -36.43 -33.62
CA ASN A 6 -41.78 -36.33 -32.21
C ASN A 6 -41.05 -35.00 -31.97
N ILE A 7 -41.71 -34.07 -31.30
CA ILE A 7 -41.20 -32.73 -30.97
C ILE A 7 -40.19 -32.86 -29.84
N ILE A 8 -38.96 -32.43 -30.11
CA ILE A 8 -37.88 -32.26 -29.13
C ILE A 8 -38.25 -31.10 -28.21
N HIS A 9 -38.46 -31.36 -26.92
CA HIS A 9 -38.53 -30.31 -25.91
C HIS A 9 -37.13 -29.72 -25.67
N ASN A 10 -36.81 -28.68 -26.43
CA ASN A 10 -35.67 -27.82 -26.18
C ASN A 10 -36.10 -26.80 -25.11
N HIS A 11 -35.68 -26.99 -23.85
CA HIS A 11 -35.80 -25.97 -22.82
C HIS A 11 -34.77 -24.87 -23.07
N THR A 12 -35.09 -23.94 -23.96
CA THR A 12 -34.36 -22.68 -24.09
C THR A 12 -34.72 -21.77 -22.92
N HIS A 13 -33.85 -21.73 -21.91
CA HIS A 13 -33.81 -20.64 -20.93
C HIS A 13 -33.45 -19.34 -21.67
N SER A 14 -34.47 -18.60 -22.11
CA SER A 14 -34.34 -17.34 -22.83
C SER A 14 -34.94 -16.19 -22.03
N HIS A 15 -34.35 -15.87 -20.88
CA HIS A 15 -34.56 -14.60 -20.17
C HIS A 15 -33.36 -14.32 -19.27
N ASP A 16 -32.26 -13.75 -19.77
CA ASP A 16 -31.25 -13.10 -18.89
C ASP A 16 -30.18 -12.24 -19.62
N HIS A 17 -30.46 -11.71 -20.81
CA HIS A 17 -29.49 -10.85 -21.53
C HIS A 17 -29.67 -9.34 -21.32
N ALA A 18 -30.69 -8.91 -20.56
CA ALA A 18 -30.93 -7.48 -20.28
C ALA A 18 -30.19 -6.95 -19.03
N HIS A 19 -29.67 -7.84 -18.18
CA HIS A 19 -28.97 -7.47 -16.95
C HIS A 19 -27.45 -7.28 -17.11
N SER A 20 -26.89 -7.57 -18.29
CA SER A 20 -25.44 -7.50 -18.54
C SER A 20 -24.90 -6.10 -18.85
N GLN A 21 -25.77 -5.09 -19.02
CA GLN A 21 -25.38 -3.70 -19.31
C GLN A 21 -25.57 -2.73 -18.15
N LEU A 22 -26.15 -3.18 -17.03
CA LEU A 22 -26.29 -2.34 -15.85
C LEU A 22 -24.96 -2.35 -15.07
N PRO A 23 -24.54 -1.20 -14.52
CA PRO A 23 -23.46 -1.16 -13.53
C PRO A 23 -23.76 -2.15 -12.41
N SER A 24 -22.72 -2.69 -11.79
CA SER A 24 -22.89 -3.63 -10.67
C SER A 24 -23.66 -2.97 -9.52
N ASP A 25 -24.32 -3.78 -8.68
CA ASP A 25 -25.03 -3.30 -7.48
C ASP A 25 -24.20 -2.30 -6.63
N PRO A 26 -22.91 -2.53 -6.34
CA PRO A 26 -22.05 -1.56 -5.68
C PRO A 26 -21.90 -0.24 -6.44
N GLU A 27 -21.67 -0.29 -7.75
CA GLU A 27 -21.53 0.91 -8.59
C GLU A 27 -22.82 1.73 -8.61
N LEU A 28 -23.98 1.07 -8.71
CA LEU A 28 -25.28 1.74 -8.63
C LEU A 28 -25.48 2.44 -7.28
N ARG A 29 -25.11 1.78 -6.17
CA ARG A 29 -25.20 2.38 -4.83
C ARG A 29 -24.26 3.58 -4.67
N VAL A 30 -23.03 3.49 -5.19
CA VAL A 30 -22.07 4.61 -5.18
C VAL A 30 -22.65 5.81 -5.92
N LYS A 31 -23.16 5.62 -7.15
CA LYS A 31 -23.80 6.69 -7.94
C LYS A 31 -25.01 7.30 -7.24
N ALA A 32 -25.84 6.48 -6.58
CA ALA A 32 -26.99 6.97 -5.84
C ALA A 32 -26.58 7.85 -4.63
N ILE A 33 -25.57 7.42 -3.88
CA ILE A 33 -25.03 8.20 -2.75
C ILE A 33 -24.39 9.50 -3.24
N GLU A 34 -23.56 9.44 -4.28
CA GLU A 34 -22.92 10.62 -4.88
C GLU A 34 -23.97 11.65 -5.33
N THR A 35 -24.98 11.22 -6.09
CA THR A 35 -26.07 12.08 -6.56
C THR A 35 -26.81 12.73 -5.39
N LEU A 36 -27.10 11.96 -4.33
CA LEU A 36 -27.78 12.48 -3.13
C LEU A 36 -26.94 13.55 -2.42
N LEU A 37 -25.64 13.31 -2.25
CA LEU A 37 -24.73 14.24 -1.56
C LEU A 37 -24.50 15.51 -2.38
N LEU A 38 -24.40 15.41 -3.70
CA LEU A 38 -24.32 16.54 -4.63
C LEU A 38 -25.58 17.40 -4.57
N ASN A 39 -26.77 16.79 -4.66
CA ASN A 39 -28.04 17.50 -4.59
C ASN A 39 -28.26 18.21 -3.25
N LYS A 40 -27.64 17.70 -2.17
CA LYS A 40 -27.63 18.33 -0.85
C LYS A 40 -26.55 19.41 -0.68
N GLY A 41 -25.66 19.60 -1.65
CA GLY A 41 -24.54 20.53 -1.57
C GLY A 41 -23.48 20.13 -0.53
N LEU A 42 -23.39 18.84 -0.16
CA LEU A 42 -22.46 18.34 0.85
C LEU A 42 -21.09 17.97 0.28
N ILE A 43 -21.00 17.77 -1.04
CA ILE A 43 -19.77 17.50 -1.78
C ILE A 43 -19.74 18.36 -3.05
N ASP A 44 -18.53 18.66 -3.53
CA ASP A 44 -18.28 19.39 -4.78
C ASP A 44 -17.52 18.46 -5.75
N PRO A 45 -17.99 18.29 -7.01
CA PRO A 45 -17.36 17.39 -7.97
C PRO A 45 -15.88 17.70 -8.22
N ARG A 46 -15.52 18.99 -8.31
CA ARG A 46 -14.13 19.40 -8.58
C ARG A 46 -13.20 19.03 -7.43
N THR A 47 -13.70 19.13 -6.20
CA THR A 47 -12.99 18.68 -5.00
C THR A 47 -12.79 17.16 -5.02
N LEU A 48 -13.77 16.39 -5.49
CA LEU A 48 -13.64 14.94 -5.63
C LEU A 48 -12.59 14.56 -6.68
N ASP A 49 -12.62 15.20 -7.85
CA ASP A 49 -11.64 14.98 -8.92
C ASP A 49 -10.21 15.29 -8.45
N GLU A 50 -10.01 16.40 -7.73
CA GLU A 50 -8.70 16.77 -7.18
C GLU A 50 -8.20 15.76 -6.13
N LEU A 51 -9.10 15.22 -5.31
CA LEU A 51 -8.75 14.16 -4.35
C LEU A 51 -8.34 12.87 -5.04
N ILE A 52 -9.05 12.48 -6.12
CA ILE A 52 -8.71 11.30 -6.91
C ILE A 52 -7.33 11.50 -7.54
N ASP A 53 -7.11 12.59 -8.28
CA ASP A 53 -5.84 12.87 -8.95
C ASP A 53 -4.66 12.94 -7.97
N THR A 54 -4.88 13.52 -6.78
CA THR A 54 -3.86 13.60 -5.72
C THR A 54 -3.33 12.21 -5.35
N TYR A 55 -4.20 11.22 -5.13
CA TYR A 55 -3.78 9.88 -4.68
C TYR A 55 -3.50 8.91 -5.82
N GLU A 56 -4.01 9.16 -7.01
CA GLU A 56 -3.79 8.31 -8.18
C GLU A 56 -2.48 8.67 -8.90
N ASN A 57 -2.15 9.97 -8.98
CA ASN A 57 -1.04 10.46 -9.81
C ASN A 57 0.06 11.18 -9.03
N ARG A 58 -0.26 11.88 -7.93
CA ARG A 58 0.71 12.79 -7.27
C ARG A 58 1.41 12.18 -6.06
N ILE A 59 0.70 11.44 -5.22
CA ILE A 59 1.23 10.85 -3.98
C ILE A 59 1.42 9.35 -4.14
N GLY A 60 2.65 8.88 -3.92
CA GLY A 60 2.98 7.46 -4.02
C GLY A 60 4.32 7.08 -3.39
N PRO A 61 4.73 5.81 -3.52
CA PRO A 61 5.93 5.27 -2.89
C PRO A 61 7.24 5.92 -3.33
N GLN A 62 7.26 6.66 -4.45
CA GLN A 62 8.41 7.46 -4.85
C GLN A 62 8.81 8.52 -3.81
N ASN A 63 7.86 9.00 -2.99
CA ASN A 63 8.14 9.95 -1.92
C ASN A 63 8.96 9.28 -0.80
N GLY A 64 8.51 8.12 -0.34
CA GLY A 64 9.24 7.32 0.65
C GLY A 64 10.61 6.86 0.13
N ALA A 65 10.71 6.53 -1.16
CA ALA A 65 11.98 6.18 -1.78
C ALA A 65 13.03 7.29 -1.66
N LYS A 66 12.63 8.56 -1.87
CA LYS A 66 13.49 9.73 -1.67
C LYS A 66 13.86 9.93 -0.20
N VAL A 67 12.93 9.71 0.74
CA VAL A 67 13.23 9.74 2.19
C VAL A 67 14.31 8.71 2.54
N VAL A 68 14.16 7.47 2.05
CA VAL A 68 15.11 6.37 2.31
C VAL A 68 16.46 6.64 1.66
N ALA A 69 16.49 7.03 0.38
CA ALA A 69 17.74 7.32 -0.33
C ALA A 69 18.52 8.47 0.33
N LYS A 70 17.83 9.54 0.72
CA LYS A 70 18.44 10.62 1.49
C LYS A 70 19.03 10.13 2.80
N ALA A 71 18.33 9.26 3.53
CA ALA A 71 18.84 8.68 4.77
C ALA A 71 20.04 7.74 4.55
N TRP A 72 20.17 7.11 3.39
CA TRP A 72 21.34 6.31 3.03
C TRP A 72 22.56 7.14 2.61
N SER A 73 22.34 8.35 2.09
CA SER A 73 23.40 9.25 1.61
C SER A 73 23.81 10.33 2.61
N ASP A 74 22.94 10.66 3.56
CA ASP A 74 23.14 11.73 4.54
C ASP A 74 22.89 11.20 5.96
N GLU A 75 23.97 10.84 6.65
CA GLU A 75 23.93 10.37 8.05
C GLU A 75 23.36 11.42 9.02
N GLY A 76 23.49 12.71 8.70
CA GLY A 76 22.89 13.79 9.48
C GLY A 76 21.37 13.78 9.36
N TYR A 77 20.85 13.63 8.14
CA TYR A 77 19.42 13.45 7.89
C TYR A 77 18.89 12.17 8.54
N LYS A 78 19.60 11.04 8.40
CA LYS A 78 19.24 9.76 9.02
C LYS A 78 19.03 9.88 10.53
N LYS A 79 19.94 10.57 11.23
CA LYS A 79 19.81 10.80 12.68
C LYS A 79 18.56 11.62 13.02
N ARG A 80 18.25 12.66 12.23
CA ARG A 80 17.01 13.44 12.41
C ARG A 80 15.77 12.60 12.14
N LEU A 81 15.79 11.80 11.06
CA LEU A 81 14.70 10.92 10.66
C LEU A 81 14.35 9.88 11.73
N LEU A 82 15.36 9.28 12.37
CA LEU A 82 15.14 8.30 13.45
C LEU A 82 14.73 8.94 14.79
N HIS A 83 15.00 10.23 14.98
CA HIS A 83 14.63 10.96 16.19
C HIS A 83 13.21 11.56 16.10
N ASP A 84 12.92 12.27 15.01
CA ASP A 84 11.62 12.87 14.69
C ASP A 84 11.34 12.71 13.20
N ALA A 85 10.71 11.60 12.85
CA ALA A 85 10.42 11.25 11.47
C ALA A 85 9.45 12.25 10.82
N THR A 86 8.46 12.76 11.55
CA THR A 86 7.51 13.74 11.00
C THR A 86 8.23 14.99 10.53
N SER A 87 9.10 15.56 11.37
CA SER A 87 9.83 16.77 11.03
C SER A 87 10.83 16.54 9.90
N ALA A 88 11.56 15.42 9.91
CA ALA A 88 12.54 15.09 8.88
C ALA A 88 11.90 14.79 7.51
N ILE A 89 10.77 14.09 7.48
CA ILE A 89 10.02 13.81 6.23
C ILE A 89 9.48 15.12 5.63
N ARG A 90 9.07 16.07 6.48
CA ARG A 90 8.62 17.40 6.06
C ARG A 90 9.73 18.25 5.43
N GLU A 91 11.03 18.01 5.72
CA GLU A 91 12.14 18.65 5.00
C GLU A 91 12.06 18.40 3.48
N LEU A 92 11.46 17.27 3.07
CA LEU A 92 11.22 16.90 1.67
C LEU A 92 9.81 17.28 1.17
N SER A 93 9.10 18.13 1.91
CA SER A 93 7.74 18.59 1.62
C SER A 93 6.66 17.49 1.63
N TYR A 94 6.93 16.35 2.25
CA TYR A 94 5.93 15.29 2.45
C TYR A 94 5.27 15.45 3.81
N GLN A 95 3.95 15.66 3.80
CA GLN A 95 3.13 15.79 5.01
C GLN A 95 1.65 15.63 4.63
N GLY A 96 0.78 15.52 5.63
CA GLY A 96 -0.66 15.56 5.45
C GLY A 96 -1.37 14.34 6.00
N ARG A 97 -2.56 14.08 5.45
CA ARG A 97 -3.50 13.08 5.94
C ARG A 97 -2.87 11.69 6.05
N GLN A 98 -3.10 11.01 7.16
CA GLN A 98 -2.53 9.68 7.46
C GLN A 98 -0.99 9.67 7.50
N GLY A 99 -0.38 10.77 7.90
CA GLY A 99 1.06 10.91 8.11
C GLY A 99 1.40 12.08 9.03
N GLU A 100 0.45 12.48 9.87
CA GLU A 100 0.58 13.56 10.84
C GLU A 100 1.59 13.20 11.95
N ASN A 101 1.67 11.91 12.31
CA ASN A 101 2.62 11.38 13.27
C ASN A 101 3.38 10.17 12.69
N MET A 102 4.54 10.45 12.10
CA MET A 102 5.40 9.44 11.50
C MET A 102 6.40 8.87 12.50
N VAL A 103 6.69 7.57 12.37
CA VAL A 103 7.80 6.89 13.03
C VAL A 103 8.55 6.09 11.97
N VAL A 104 9.87 6.23 11.93
CA VAL A 104 10.72 5.40 11.09
C VAL A 104 11.35 4.30 11.93
N VAL A 105 11.25 3.07 11.45
CA VAL A 105 11.80 1.88 12.12
C VAL A 105 12.91 1.30 11.25
N GLU A 106 14.13 1.31 11.77
CA GLU A 106 15.34 0.94 11.02
C GLU A 106 15.56 -0.57 11.01
N ASN A 107 15.73 -1.13 9.82
CA ASN A 107 16.25 -2.48 9.65
C ASN A 107 17.76 -2.51 9.87
N THR A 108 18.23 -3.56 10.54
CA THR A 108 19.64 -3.80 10.82
C THR A 108 19.97 -5.27 10.53
N PRO A 109 21.25 -5.68 10.53
CA PRO A 109 21.61 -7.09 10.33
C PRO A 109 20.99 -8.04 11.37
N LYS A 110 20.51 -7.53 12.51
CA LYS A 110 19.91 -8.31 13.59
C LYS A 110 18.39 -8.15 13.70
N VAL A 111 17.81 -7.13 13.10
CA VAL A 111 16.40 -6.76 13.26
C VAL A 111 15.77 -6.41 11.92
N HIS A 112 14.70 -7.11 11.56
CA HIS A 112 13.84 -6.80 10.42
C HIS A 112 12.48 -6.33 10.91
N ASN A 113 12.03 -5.17 10.45
CA ASN A 113 10.74 -4.60 10.81
C ASN A 113 9.72 -4.88 9.70
N VAL A 114 8.47 -5.13 10.07
CA VAL A 114 7.33 -5.22 9.15
C VAL A 114 6.12 -4.53 9.75
N VAL A 115 5.37 -3.77 8.94
CA VAL A 115 4.25 -2.94 9.39
C VAL A 115 2.93 -3.55 8.97
N VAL A 116 1.94 -3.54 9.86
CA VAL A 116 0.57 -4.00 9.60
C VAL A 116 -0.44 -3.09 10.30
N CYS A 117 -1.71 -3.16 9.90
CA CYS A 117 -2.83 -2.63 10.66
C CYS A 117 -3.87 -3.74 10.80
N THR A 118 -3.82 -4.47 11.92
CA THR A 118 -4.67 -5.65 12.10
C THR A 118 -6.16 -5.30 12.10
N LEU A 119 -6.51 -4.11 12.59
CA LEU A 119 -7.90 -3.68 12.76
C LEU A 119 -8.55 -3.14 11.47
N CYS A 120 -7.77 -2.59 10.53
CA CYS A 120 -8.31 -2.01 9.31
C CYS A 120 -7.27 -1.89 8.19
N SER A 121 -6.68 -0.70 8.02
CA SER A 121 -5.83 -0.37 6.87
C SER A 121 -4.96 0.89 7.07
N CYS A 122 -4.66 1.26 8.31
CA CYS A 122 -3.82 2.42 8.62
C CYS A 122 -2.47 2.34 7.88
N TYR A 123 -2.09 3.40 7.18
CA TYR A 123 -0.95 3.38 6.26
C TYR A 123 -0.40 4.80 6.03
N PRO A 124 0.93 5.00 5.85
CA PRO A 124 1.53 6.34 5.78
C PRO A 124 1.34 6.99 4.38
N TRP A 125 0.18 7.59 4.13
CA TRP A 125 -0.17 8.07 2.78
C TRP A 125 0.82 9.09 2.19
N PRO A 126 1.35 10.09 2.94
CA PRO A 126 2.22 11.11 2.33
C PRO A 126 3.49 10.55 1.69
N VAL A 127 3.97 9.39 2.17
CA VAL A 127 5.21 8.76 1.70
C VAL A 127 4.99 7.49 0.87
N LEU A 128 3.85 6.81 1.02
CA LEU A 128 3.59 5.54 0.32
C LEU A 128 2.33 5.53 -0.55
N GLY A 129 1.53 6.59 -0.56
CA GLY A 129 0.23 6.64 -1.24
C GLY A 129 -0.80 5.70 -0.59
N LEU A 130 -1.80 5.28 -1.37
CA LEU A 130 -2.82 4.35 -0.89
C LEU A 130 -2.26 2.92 -0.75
N PRO A 131 -2.66 2.17 0.30
CA PRO A 131 -2.16 0.81 0.52
C PRO A 131 -2.63 -0.16 -0.57
N PRO A 132 -1.79 -1.13 -0.96
CA PRO A 132 -2.18 -2.17 -1.90
C PRO A 132 -3.30 -3.05 -1.32
N ALA A 133 -4.05 -3.72 -2.19
CA ALA A 133 -5.20 -4.55 -1.79
C ALA A 133 -4.83 -5.62 -0.74
N TRP A 134 -3.69 -6.31 -0.92
CA TRP A 134 -3.22 -7.34 0.00
C TRP A 134 -2.93 -6.80 1.41
N TYR A 135 -2.54 -5.53 1.55
CA TYR A 135 -2.26 -4.97 2.88
C TYR A 135 -3.54 -4.83 3.71
N LYS A 136 -4.67 -4.60 3.03
CA LYS A 136 -6.01 -4.43 3.62
C LYS A 136 -6.72 -5.76 3.86
N SER A 137 -6.18 -6.86 3.33
CA SER A 137 -6.84 -8.17 3.35
C SER A 137 -6.67 -8.86 4.70
N ASP A 138 -7.62 -9.73 5.03
CA ASP A 138 -7.60 -10.47 6.30
C ASP A 138 -6.44 -11.47 6.35
N GLU A 139 -6.00 -12.00 5.20
CA GLU A 139 -4.88 -12.92 5.09
C GLU A 139 -3.58 -12.29 5.58
N TYR A 140 -3.28 -11.06 5.14
CA TYR A 140 -2.11 -10.34 5.61
C TYR A 140 -2.26 -9.91 7.07
N ARG A 141 -3.40 -9.28 7.38
CA ARG A 141 -3.65 -8.63 8.68
C ARG A 141 -3.67 -9.63 9.84
N SER A 142 -4.32 -10.77 9.69
CA SER A 142 -4.43 -11.77 10.76
C SER A 142 -3.13 -12.55 10.99
N ARG A 143 -2.33 -12.77 9.93
CA ARG A 143 -1.18 -13.69 9.98
C ARG A 143 0.14 -12.98 10.27
N THR A 144 0.32 -11.73 9.84
CA THR A 144 1.61 -11.01 10.01
C THR A 144 2.02 -10.92 11.48
N VAL A 145 1.06 -10.72 12.40
CA VAL A 145 1.33 -10.64 13.85
C VAL A 145 1.57 -12.01 14.52
N ARG A 146 1.19 -13.12 13.86
CA ARG A 146 1.25 -14.47 14.44
C ARG A 146 2.38 -15.31 13.87
N GLU A 147 2.56 -15.26 12.55
CA GLU A 147 3.51 -16.09 11.81
C GLU A 147 4.27 -15.26 10.74
N PRO A 148 4.92 -14.14 11.13
CA PRO A 148 5.50 -13.19 10.18
C PRO A 148 6.49 -13.83 9.21
N ARG A 149 7.32 -14.78 9.66
CA ARG A 149 8.27 -15.49 8.77
C ARG A 149 7.58 -16.20 7.62
N LYS A 150 6.44 -16.84 7.86
CA LYS A 150 5.70 -17.54 6.81
C LYS A 150 5.07 -16.54 5.83
N VAL A 151 4.46 -15.47 6.35
CA VAL A 151 3.92 -14.40 5.50
C VAL A 151 5.01 -13.80 4.62
N LEU A 152 6.20 -13.49 5.18
CA LEU A 152 7.33 -12.98 4.39
C LEU A 152 7.80 -13.98 3.33
N SER A 153 7.79 -15.29 3.61
CA SER A 153 8.14 -16.30 2.61
C SER A 153 7.18 -16.34 1.42
N GLU A 154 5.89 -15.98 1.61
CA GLU A 154 4.91 -15.86 0.52
C GLU A 154 5.20 -14.64 -0.38
N PHE A 155 5.88 -13.62 0.14
CA PHE A 155 6.44 -12.51 -0.64
C PHE A 155 7.81 -12.84 -1.27
N GLY A 156 8.31 -14.07 -1.09
CA GLY A 156 9.63 -14.50 -1.54
C GLY A 156 10.78 -14.07 -0.62
N LEU A 157 10.50 -13.53 0.57
CA LEU A 157 11.52 -13.11 1.53
C LEU A 157 11.73 -14.16 2.62
N THR A 158 12.87 -14.84 2.58
CA THR A 158 13.31 -15.76 3.64
C THR A 158 14.42 -15.11 4.46
N LEU A 159 14.20 -14.94 5.76
CA LEU A 159 15.16 -14.37 6.69
C LEU A 159 15.80 -15.46 7.56
N ASP A 160 17.09 -15.31 7.85
CA ASP A 160 17.79 -16.20 8.80
C ASP A 160 17.04 -16.28 10.14
N SER A 161 17.04 -17.47 10.73
CA SER A 161 16.38 -17.76 12.01
C SER A 161 16.82 -16.86 13.17
N LYS A 162 18.05 -16.32 13.12
CA LYS A 162 18.67 -15.44 14.12
C LYS A 162 18.24 -13.98 13.97
N VAL A 163 17.73 -13.56 12.81
CA VAL A 163 17.25 -12.19 12.60
C VAL A 163 15.93 -12.03 13.37
N GLN A 164 15.88 -11.12 14.33
CA GLN A 164 14.64 -10.81 15.03
C GLN A 164 13.66 -10.10 14.09
N ILE A 165 12.40 -10.54 14.05
CA ILE A 165 11.35 -9.80 13.34
C ILE A 165 10.54 -8.99 14.35
N LYS A 166 10.42 -7.69 14.11
CA LYS A 166 9.53 -6.79 14.86
C LYS A 166 8.33 -6.43 13.98
N VAL A 167 7.15 -6.83 14.43
CA VAL A 167 5.89 -6.49 13.76
C VAL A 167 5.32 -5.25 14.42
N TRP A 168 5.07 -4.21 13.63
CA TRP A 168 4.50 -2.94 14.09
C TRP A 168 3.04 -2.87 13.69
N ASP A 169 2.15 -3.04 14.67
CA ASP A 169 0.71 -2.93 14.45
C ASP A 169 0.24 -1.49 14.66
N SER A 170 -0.33 -0.90 13.61
CA SER A 170 -0.78 0.50 13.55
C SER A 170 -2.14 0.67 14.21
N THR A 171 -2.17 0.49 15.54
CA THR A 171 -3.39 0.53 16.38
C THR A 171 -3.76 1.92 16.88
N ALA A 172 -2.88 2.90 16.70
CA ALA A 172 -3.08 4.30 17.06
C ALA A 172 -2.85 5.22 15.84
N GLU A 173 -2.94 6.54 16.03
CA GLU A 173 -2.66 7.54 14.99
C GLU A 173 -1.16 7.76 14.71
N MET A 174 -0.32 6.78 15.04
CA MET A 174 1.07 6.69 14.60
C MET A 174 1.14 5.91 13.28
N ARG A 175 2.03 6.33 12.38
CA ARG A 175 2.23 5.70 11.08
C ARG A 175 3.70 5.32 10.92
N TYR A 176 3.93 4.06 10.59
CA TYR A 176 5.27 3.49 10.52
C TYR A 176 5.77 3.42 9.08
N LEU A 177 7.02 3.82 8.87
CA LEU A 177 7.77 3.60 7.63
C LEU A 177 9.02 2.78 7.98
N VAL A 178 9.24 1.66 7.28
CA VAL A 178 10.50 0.91 7.43
C VAL A 178 11.61 1.64 6.69
N LEU A 179 12.73 1.88 7.36
CA LEU A 179 13.99 2.26 6.72
C LEU A 179 14.77 0.97 6.43
N PRO A 180 14.75 0.46 5.19
CA PRO A 180 15.51 -0.74 4.85
C PRO A 180 17.02 -0.48 4.89
N MET A 181 17.81 -1.55 5.00
CA MET A 181 19.26 -1.46 4.85
C MET A 181 19.64 -1.13 3.40
N ARG A 182 20.67 -0.30 3.22
CA ARG A 182 21.25 -0.02 1.91
C ARG A 182 21.86 -1.32 1.35
N PRO A 183 21.58 -1.70 0.09
CA PRO A 183 22.24 -2.85 -0.54
C PRO A 183 23.74 -2.64 -0.69
N ASP A 184 24.51 -3.72 -0.58
CA ASP A 184 25.95 -3.73 -0.87
C ASP A 184 26.20 -3.40 -2.36
N GLY A 185 27.38 -2.85 -2.70
CA GLY A 185 27.74 -2.54 -4.09
C GLY A 185 27.13 -1.24 -4.63
N THR A 186 26.50 -0.46 -3.77
CA THR A 186 25.84 0.80 -4.14
C THR A 186 26.67 2.03 -3.77
N GLU A 187 27.92 1.87 -3.35
CA GLU A 187 28.75 2.93 -2.72
C GLU A 187 28.93 4.18 -3.61
N ASN A 188 28.95 3.99 -4.93
CA ASN A 188 29.15 5.06 -5.91
C ASN A 188 27.84 5.63 -6.48
N MET A 189 26.69 5.11 -6.07
CA MET A 189 25.39 5.59 -6.57
C MET A 189 25.00 6.91 -5.92
N ASP A 190 24.43 7.81 -6.72
CA ASP A 190 23.84 9.04 -6.21
C ASP A 190 22.47 8.80 -5.54
N GLU A 191 21.90 9.85 -4.92
CA GLU A 191 20.61 9.75 -4.22
C GLU A 191 19.46 9.34 -5.14
N THR A 192 19.48 9.75 -6.41
CA THR A 192 18.43 9.43 -7.38
C THR A 192 18.51 7.96 -7.76
N GLU A 193 19.71 7.47 -8.07
CA GLU A 193 19.97 6.07 -8.39
C GLU A 193 19.62 5.16 -7.20
N LEU A 194 19.97 5.56 -5.97
CA LEU A 194 19.61 4.84 -4.75
C LEU A 194 18.09 4.74 -4.55
N ALA A 195 17.35 5.80 -4.86
CA ALA A 195 15.89 5.80 -4.74
C ALA A 195 15.23 4.77 -5.67
N GLU A 196 15.83 4.45 -6.82
CA GLU A 196 15.29 3.44 -7.75
C GLU A 196 15.34 2.00 -7.21
N LEU A 197 16.24 1.75 -6.24
CA LEU A 197 16.37 0.47 -5.55
C LEU A 197 15.28 0.29 -4.48
N VAL A 198 14.79 1.39 -3.91
CA VAL A 198 13.80 1.34 -2.83
C VAL A 198 12.45 0.94 -3.39
N THR A 199 11.85 -0.12 -2.83
CA THR A 199 10.54 -0.60 -3.26
C THR A 199 9.49 -0.26 -2.21
N ARG A 200 8.21 -0.21 -2.62
CA ARG A 200 7.11 -0.13 -1.67
C ARG A 200 7.19 -1.25 -0.63
N ASN A 201 7.50 -2.47 -1.06
CA ASN A 201 7.59 -3.63 -0.17
C ASN A 201 8.75 -3.49 0.84
N SER A 202 9.90 -2.92 0.45
CA SER A 202 11.01 -2.69 1.37
C SER A 202 10.68 -1.64 2.44
N MET A 203 9.81 -0.69 2.13
CA MET A 203 9.34 0.33 3.07
C MET A 203 8.16 -0.12 3.95
N ILE A 204 7.47 -1.21 3.59
CA ILE A 204 6.51 -1.90 4.47
C ILE A 204 7.22 -2.96 5.32
N GLY A 205 8.33 -3.51 4.81
CA GLY A 205 9.05 -4.63 5.40
C GLY A 205 8.65 -6.00 4.86
N THR A 206 7.87 -6.06 3.77
CA THR A 206 7.50 -7.31 3.08
C THR A 206 8.49 -7.72 1.98
N GLY A 207 9.54 -6.93 1.76
CA GLY A 207 10.62 -7.23 0.81
C GLY A 207 11.90 -6.51 1.19
N LEU A 208 12.93 -6.67 0.37
CA LEU A 208 14.18 -5.91 0.45
C LEU A 208 14.25 -4.89 -0.71
N PRO A 209 15.13 -3.87 -0.63
CA PRO A 209 15.44 -3.08 -1.81
C PRO A 209 15.99 -3.98 -2.93
N LYS A 210 15.91 -3.50 -4.17
CA LYS A 210 16.48 -4.23 -5.32
C LYS A 210 18.00 -4.34 -5.14
N GLU A 211 18.53 -5.52 -5.46
CA GLU A 211 19.97 -5.71 -5.60
C GLU A 211 20.46 -5.08 -6.91
N THR A 212 21.67 -4.51 -6.90
CA THR A 212 22.38 -4.14 -8.12
C THR A 212 22.87 -5.41 -8.81
N LYS A 213 22.63 -5.52 -10.12
CA LYS A 213 23.16 -6.62 -10.92
C LYS A 213 24.67 -6.49 -11.14
#